data_AF-A0A7C4YDA0-F1
#
_entry.id   AF-A0A7C4YDA0-F1
#
_cell.length_a   1.000
_cell.length_b   1.000
_cell.length_c   1.000
_cell.angle_alpha   90.00
_cell.angle_beta   90.00
_cell.angle_gamma   90.00
#
_symmetry.space_group_name_H-M   'P 1'
#
loop_
_entity.id
_entity.type
_entity.pdbx_description
1 polymer ?
#
loop_
_entity_poly.entity_id
_entity_poly.type
_entity_poly.pdbx_seq_one_letter_code
_entity_poly.pdbx_strand_id
1 'polypeptide(L)'
;MKILIIGAVAAGTSAAAKARRNNEDAQIKIFEMDNEISYSACGLPYYIGGEITNREQLVPRDAAFFKSKYNVDICTGHQVLRINPGEKSIEVKNLSTSEVFTEHYDKLIISTGATPVLPPIKGIDKKNVFILRNVGSADAIKNYISQSKPQKALVIGSGFIGLEMVENLKTIGMEVTVVEVEDHLMKPLDKDVSVYLQDTLIENGVKIYLNDFVQELEGDELAVKAVIKSGLTV
;
A
#
# COMPACT_ATOMS: atom_id res chain seq x y z
N MET A 1 -16.14 -11.70 27.16
CA MET A 1 -14.96 -10.83 26.99
C MET A 1 -15.06 -10.14 25.64
N LYS A 2 -14.87 -8.83 25.59
CA LYS A 2 -14.95 -8.00 24.38
C LYS A 2 -13.56 -7.62 23.89
N ILE A 3 -13.24 -8.03 22.67
CA ILE A 3 -11.98 -7.75 21.99
C ILE A 3 -12.26 -6.78 20.85
N LEU A 4 -11.64 -5.61 20.90
CA LEU A 4 -11.60 -4.69 19.78
C LEU A 4 -10.27 -4.83 19.05
N ILE A 5 -10.31 -4.72 17.73
CA ILE A 5 -9.13 -4.80 16.86
C ILE A 5 -9.15 -3.59 15.93
N ILE A 6 -8.00 -2.93 15.77
CA ILE A 6 -7.83 -1.79 14.86
C ILE A 6 -7.03 -2.26 13.63
N GLY A 7 -7.65 -2.25 12.46
CA GLY A 7 -7.10 -2.74 11.19
C GLY A 7 -7.57 -4.15 10.84
N ALA A 8 -8.00 -4.37 9.59
CA ALA A 8 -8.61 -5.60 9.10
C ALA A 8 -7.86 -6.24 7.92
N VAL A 9 -6.56 -5.98 7.78
CA VAL A 9 -5.70 -6.68 6.79
C VAL A 9 -5.09 -7.94 7.45
N ALA A 10 -3.79 -8.20 7.29
CA ALA A 10 -3.17 -9.47 7.65
C ALA A 10 -3.24 -9.78 9.15
N ALA A 11 -2.71 -8.90 10.00
CA ALA A 11 -2.59 -9.16 11.44
C ALA A 11 -3.94 -9.16 12.15
N GLY A 12 -4.81 -8.17 11.87
CA GLY A 12 -6.08 -8.03 12.56
C GLY A 12 -7.06 -9.19 12.32
N THR A 13 -7.24 -9.58 11.05
CA THR A 13 -8.12 -10.72 10.71
C THR A 13 -7.56 -12.05 11.20
N SER A 14 -6.23 -12.23 11.19
CA SER A 14 -5.56 -13.39 11.76
C SER A 14 -5.77 -13.49 13.28
N ALA A 15 -5.63 -12.37 13.97
CA ALA A 15 -5.87 -12.28 15.41
C ALA A 15 -7.34 -12.56 15.76
N ALA A 16 -8.30 -12.01 14.99
CA ALA A 16 -9.72 -12.27 15.17
C ALA A 16 -10.07 -13.76 15.01
N ALA A 17 -9.60 -14.38 13.92
CA ALA A 17 -9.83 -15.80 13.67
C ALA A 17 -9.21 -16.69 14.76
N LYS A 18 -8.02 -16.33 15.26
CA LYS A 18 -7.40 -17.06 16.37
C LYS A 18 -8.11 -16.83 17.70
N ALA A 19 -8.56 -15.62 17.99
CA ALA A 19 -9.34 -15.30 19.18
C ALA A 19 -10.64 -16.12 19.23
N ARG A 20 -11.38 -16.20 18.11
CA ARG A 20 -12.57 -17.04 18.00
C ARG A 20 -12.28 -18.52 18.28
N ARG A 21 -11.23 -19.08 17.66
CA ARG A 21 -10.84 -20.49 17.88
C ARG A 21 -10.44 -20.81 19.32
N ASN A 22 -9.99 -19.81 20.07
CA ASN A 22 -9.60 -19.99 21.46
C ASN A 22 -10.74 -19.70 22.45
N ASN A 23 -11.80 -19.01 22.02
CA ASN A 23 -12.95 -18.65 22.85
C ASN A 23 -14.21 -18.40 22.00
N GLU A 24 -15.20 -19.28 22.12
CA GLU A 24 -16.47 -19.20 21.38
C GLU A 24 -17.42 -18.10 21.90
N ASP A 25 -17.22 -17.62 23.12
CA ASP A 25 -18.03 -16.56 23.74
C ASP A 25 -17.41 -15.16 23.61
N ALA A 26 -16.22 -15.05 23.02
CA ALA A 26 -15.60 -13.74 22.79
C ALA A 26 -16.45 -12.88 21.84
N GLN A 27 -16.70 -11.63 22.21
CA GLN A 27 -17.26 -10.62 21.31
C GLN A 27 -16.11 -9.94 20.60
N ILE A 28 -15.99 -10.14 19.29
CA ILE A 28 -14.84 -9.68 18.50
C ILE A 28 -15.34 -8.70 17.46
N LYS A 29 -14.83 -7.46 17.52
CA LYS A 29 -15.15 -6.41 16.55
C LYS A 29 -13.87 -5.77 16.00
N ILE A 30 -13.80 -5.61 14.69
CA ILE A 30 -12.68 -4.98 13.99
C ILE A 30 -13.16 -3.66 13.39
N PHE A 31 -12.36 -2.60 13.52
CA PHE A 31 -12.55 -1.35 12.80
C PHE A 31 -11.47 -1.18 11.75
N GLU A 32 -11.86 -0.92 10.50
CA GLU A 32 -10.98 -0.66 9.36
C GLU A 32 -11.41 0.63 8.70
N MET A 33 -10.44 1.51 8.42
CA MET A 33 -10.69 2.80 7.78
C MET A 33 -10.90 2.65 6.27
N ASP A 34 -10.23 1.68 5.65
CA ASP A 34 -10.39 1.35 4.23
C ASP A 34 -11.70 0.55 4.01
N ASN A 35 -12.11 0.40 2.75
CA ASN A 35 -13.29 -0.40 2.38
C ASN A 35 -12.93 -1.88 2.16
N GLU A 36 -11.71 -2.14 1.70
CA GLU A 36 -11.19 -3.48 1.47
C GLU A 36 -10.53 -4.04 2.73
N ILE A 37 -10.79 -5.31 3.00
CA ILE A 37 -10.22 -6.05 4.13
C ILE A 37 -9.54 -7.32 3.63
N SER A 38 -8.65 -7.90 4.44
CA SER A 38 -8.04 -9.21 4.20
C SER A 38 -7.45 -9.37 2.79
N TYR A 39 -6.97 -8.29 2.18
CA TYR A 39 -6.48 -8.31 0.81
C TYR A 39 -5.02 -8.77 0.72
N SER A 40 -4.62 -9.27 -0.46
CA SER A 40 -3.24 -9.66 -0.78
C SER A 40 -2.43 -8.45 -1.25
N ALA A 41 -1.75 -7.77 -0.32
CA ALA A 41 -0.90 -6.62 -0.63
C ALA A 41 0.25 -6.96 -1.59
N CYS A 42 0.83 -8.16 -1.48
CA CYS A 42 1.90 -8.62 -2.37
C CYS A 42 1.43 -8.84 -3.81
N GLY A 43 0.12 -9.01 -4.03
CA GLY A 43 -0.44 -9.16 -5.38
C GLY A 43 -0.66 -7.84 -6.12
N LEU A 44 -0.50 -6.68 -5.45
CA LEU A 44 -0.86 -5.39 -6.05
C LEU A 44 -0.02 -5.03 -7.29
N PRO A 45 1.32 -5.21 -7.31
CA PRO A 45 2.11 -4.96 -8.52
C PRO A 45 1.68 -5.84 -9.69
N TYR A 46 1.44 -7.14 -9.44
CA TYR A 46 1.00 -8.13 -10.43
C TYR A 46 -0.40 -7.87 -10.96
N TYR A 47 -1.28 -7.27 -10.15
CA TYR A 47 -2.57 -6.78 -10.62
C TYR A 47 -2.41 -5.57 -11.53
N ILE A 48 -1.47 -4.66 -11.24
CA ILE A 48 -1.17 -3.52 -12.11
C ILE A 48 -0.54 -3.98 -13.44
N GLY A 49 0.40 -4.92 -13.38
CA GLY A 49 1.05 -5.52 -14.56
C GLY A 49 0.17 -6.46 -15.37
N GLY A 50 -1.03 -6.80 -14.88
CA GLY A 50 -2.03 -7.57 -15.61
C GLY A 50 -1.93 -9.09 -15.48
N GLU A 51 -0.96 -9.62 -14.74
CA GLU A 51 -0.88 -11.05 -14.40
C GLU A 51 -2.09 -11.47 -13.54
N ILE A 52 -2.43 -10.66 -12.53
CA ILE A 52 -3.70 -10.80 -11.81
C ILE A 52 -4.76 -10.00 -12.55
N THR A 53 -5.64 -10.71 -13.25
CA THR A 53 -6.66 -10.09 -14.12
C THR A 53 -7.92 -9.69 -13.36
N ASN A 54 -8.30 -10.43 -12.31
CA ASN A 54 -9.49 -10.15 -11.51
C ASN A 54 -9.13 -9.56 -10.13
N ARG A 55 -9.67 -8.38 -9.85
CA ARG A 55 -9.56 -7.67 -8.56
C ARG A 55 -10.02 -8.53 -7.37
N GLU A 56 -11.02 -9.38 -7.55
CA GLU A 56 -11.55 -10.25 -6.49
C GLU A 56 -10.51 -11.27 -5.98
N GLN A 57 -9.51 -11.62 -6.80
CA GLN A 57 -8.40 -12.47 -6.36
C GLN A 57 -7.51 -11.77 -5.33
N LEU A 58 -7.45 -10.44 -5.35
CA LEU A 58 -6.76 -9.67 -4.32
C LEU A 58 -7.56 -9.59 -3.03
N VAL A 59 -8.90 -9.66 -3.08
CA VAL A 59 -9.80 -9.47 -1.93
C VAL A 59 -10.68 -10.72 -1.74
N PRO A 60 -10.09 -11.87 -1.38
CA PRO A 60 -10.80 -13.14 -1.38
C PRO A 60 -11.82 -13.30 -0.25
N ARG A 61 -11.88 -12.36 0.71
CA ARG A 61 -12.70 -12.45 1.93
C ARG A 61 -13.26 -11.09 2.30
N ASP A 62 -14.55 -11.06 2.61
CA ASP A 62 -15.28 -9.87 3.02
C ASP A 62 -15.81 -9.99 4.45
N ALA A 63 -16.48 -8.94 4.94
CA ALA A 63 -17.04 -8.92 6.29
C ALA A 63 -18.08 -10.03 6.51
N ALA A 64 -18.87 -10.37 5.49
CA ALA A 64 -19.89 -11.43 5.56
C ALA A 64 -19.25 -12.83 5.76
N PHE A 65 -18.13 -13.10 5.08
CA PHE A 65 -17.33 -14.30 5.30
C PHE A 65 -16.84 -14.40 6.74
N PHE A 66 -16.29 -13.32 7.31
CA PHE A 66 -15.81 -13.34 8.70
C PHE A 66 -16.94 -13.47 9.72
N LYS A 67 -18.10 -12.86 9.45
CA LYS A 67 -19.29 -13.01 10.29
C LYS A 67 -19.80 -14.44 10.28
N SER A 68 -20.00 -15.05 9.11
CA SER A 68 -20.52 -16.41 8.99
C SER A 68 -19.55 -17.48 9.52
N LYS A 69 -18.25 -17.34 9.23
CA LYS A 69 -17.26 -18.36 9.57
C LYS A 69 -16.70 -18.23 10.98
N TYR A 70 -16.55 -17.01 11.49
CA TYR A 70 -15.87 -16.76 12.77
C TYR A 70 -16.71 -15.95 13.76
N ASN A 71 -17.96 -15.57 13.43
CA ASN A 71 -18.77 -14.68 14.25
C ASN A 71 -17.97 -13.44 14.72
N VAL A 72 -17.33 -12.77 13.76
CA VAL A 72 -16.56 -11.53 13.94
C VAL A 72 -17.31 -10.40 13.24
N ASP A 73 -17.52 -9.29 13.92
CA ASP A 73 -18.09 -8.08 13.33
C ASP A 73 -16.96 -7.22 12.77
N ILE A 74 -17.06 -6.80 11.50
CA ILE A 74 -16.05 -5.94 10.86
C ILE A 74 -16.75 -4.69 10.34
N CYS A 75 -16.31 -3.53 10.84
CA CYS A 75 -16.78 -2.22 10.43
C CYS A 75 -15.74 -1.57 9.52
N THR A 76 -15.94 -1.64 8.21
CA THR A 76 -15.13 -0.92 7.20
C THR A 76 -15.58 0.53 7.10
N GLY A 77 -14.73 1.42 6.56
CA GLY A 77 -15.02 2.86 6.55
C GLY A 77 -15.12 3.48 7.94
N HIS A 78 -14.48 2.89 8.95
CA HIS A 78 -14.46 3.36 10.33
C HIS A 78 -13.03 3.61 10.81
N GLN A 79 -12.71 4.87 11.09
CA GLN A 79 -11.39 5.27 11.55
C GLN A 79 -11.36 5.40 13.08
N VAL A 80 -10.46 4.69 13.73
CA VAL A 80 -10.19 4.91 15.16
C VAL A 80 -9.32 6.16 15.30
N LEU A 81 -9.86 7.18 15.98
CA LEU A 81 -9.20 8.48 16.16
C LEU A 81 -8.33 8.53 17.41
N ARG A 82 -8.79 7.86 18.48
CA ARG A 82 -8.16 7.94 19.79
C ARG A 82 -8.34 6.64 20.57
N ILE A 83 -7.32 6.31 21.37
CA ILE A 83 -7.37 5.24 22.36
C ILE A 83 -7.31 5.91 23.73
N ASN A 84 -8.23 5.55 24.64
CA ASN A 84 -8.27 6.02 26.02
C ASN A 84 -8.02 4.83 26.96
N PRO A 85 -6.75 4.55 27.35
CA PRO A 85 -6.42 3.37 28.14
C PRO A 85 -7.04 3.37 29.54
N GLY A 86 -7.20 4.55 30.16
CA GLY A 86 -7.77 4.68 31.50
C GLY A 86 -9.25 4.23 31.57
N GLU A 87 -10.01 4.50 30.52
CA GLU A 87 -11.43 4.14 30.41
C GLU A 87 -11.66 2.84 29.63
N LYS A 88 -10.57 2.23 29.12
CA LYS A 88 -10.58 1.10 28.18
C LYS A 88 -11.57 1.32 27.04
N SER A 89 -11.44 2.47 26.38
CA SER A 89 -12.30 2.88 25.27
C SER A 89 -11.51 3.35 24.07
N ILE A 90 -12.16 3.34 22.90
CA ILE A 90 -11.67 3.98 21.68
C ILE A 90 -12.73 4.94 21.15
N GLU A 91 -12.28 6.00 20.50
CA GLU A 91 -13.13 6.92 19.74
C GLU A 91 -13.06 6.54 18.26
N VAL A 92 -14.21 6.27 17.65
CA VAL A 92 -14.33 5.80 16.27
C VAL A 92 -15.17 6.78 15.46
N LYS A 93 -14.68 7.15 14.28
CA LYS A 93 -15.41 7.94 13.30
C LYS A 93 -15.90 7.06 12.17
N ASN A 94 -17.21 7.05 11.91
CA ASN A 94 -17.76 6.54 10.67
C ASN A 94 -17.46 7.55 9.55
N LEU A 95 -16.68 7.15 8.55
CA LEU A 95 -16.22 8.04 7.48
C LEU A 95 -17.34 8.43 6.50
N SER A 96 -18.41 7.64 6.41
CA SER A 96 -19.55 7.95 5.54
C SER A 96 -20.53 8.94 6.16
N THR A 97 -20.78 8.85 7.47
CA THR A 97 -21.74 9.71 8.18
C THR A 97 -21.07 10.85 8.96
N SER A 98 -19.75 10.82 9.11
CA SER A 98 -18.97 11.68 10.02
C SER A 98 -19.33 11.57 11.50
N GLU A 99 -20.20 10.63 11.87
CA GLU A 99 -20.54 10.35 13.27
C GLU A 99 -19.31 9.85 14.03
N VAL A 100 -19.14 10.37 15.25
CA VAL A 100 -18.08 9.94 16.17
C VAL A 100 -18.74 9.31 17.38
N PHE A 101 -18.31 8.10 17.75
CA PHE A 101 -18.83 7.38 18.89
C PHE A 101 -17.72 6.69 19.68
N THR A 102 -18.05 6.32 20.92
CA THR A 102 -17.13 5.61 21.82
C THR A 102 -17.46 4.13 21.87
N GLU A 103 -16.42 3.28 21.82
CA GLU A 103 -16.55 1.83 21.95
C GLU A 103 -15.62 1.31 23.06
N HIS A 104 -16.18 0.64 24.07
CA HIS A 104 -15.42 0.07 25.19
C HIS A 104 -14.93 -1.34 24.89
N TYR A 105 -13.80 -1.73 25.48
CA TYR A 105 -13.15 -3.03 25.32
C TYR A 105 -12.64 -3.64 26.62
N ASP A 106 -12.54 -4.97 26.67
CA ASP A 106 -11.75 -5.68 27.69
C ASP A 106 -10.29 -5.82 27.23
N LYS A 107 -10.10 -6.07 25.93
CA LYS A 107 -8.79 -6.18 25.26
C LYS A 107 -8.81 -5.41 23.94
N LEU A 108 -7.71 -4.73 23.65
CA LEU A 108 -7.49 -4.01 22.39
C LEU A 108 -6.28 -4.60 21.67
N ILE A 109 -6.42 -4.86 20.38
CA ILE A 109 -5.33 -5.27 19.48
C ILE A 109 -5.13 -4.16 18.45
N ILE A 110 -3.90 -3.65 18.36
CA ILE A 110 -3.54 -2.59 17.41
C ILE A 110 -2.79 -3.25 16.25
N SER A 111 -3.39 -3.22 15.06
CA SER A 111 -2.85 -3.79 13.82
C SER A 111 -2.97 -2.81 12.65
N THR A 112 -2.70 -1.53 12.91
CA THR A 112 -2.83 -0.41 11.95
C THR A 112 -1.83 -0.44 10.80
N GLY A 113 -0.84 -1.34 10.85
CA GLY A 113 0.16 -1.49 9.81
C GLY A 113 1.11 -0.29 9.72
N ALA A 114 1.52 0.04 8.50
CA ALA A 114 2.44 1.12 8.20
C ALA A 114 1.85 2.07 7.14
N THR A 115 2.42 3.27 7.07
CA THR A 115 2.12 4.28 6.06
C THR A 115 3.40 4.63 5.31
N PRO A 116 3.36 4.76 3.97
CA PRO A 116 4.51 5.18 3.17
C PRO A 116 5.06 6.53 3.63
N VAL A 117 6.39 6.63 3.73
CA VAL A 117 7.07 7.90 3.99
C VAL A 117 7.16 8.67 2.68
N LEU A 118 6.59 9.88 2.64
CA LEU A 118 6.65 10.73 1.47
C LEU A 118 7.86 11.66 1.56
N PRO A 119 8.82 11.56 0.62
CA PRO A 119 9.94 12.50 0.57
C PRO A 119 9.43 13.91 0.24
N PRO A 120 10.14 14.98 0.66
CA PRO A 120 9.75 16.37 0.43
C PRO A 120 10.02 16.80 -1.02
N ILE A 121 9.36 16.17 -1.98
CA ILE A 121 9.49 16.44 -3.42
C ILE A 121 8.51 17.55 -3.80
N LYS A 122 9.00 18.60 -4.45
CA LYS A 122 8.13 19.64 -4.99
C LYS A 122 7.29 19.06 -6.14
N GLY A 123 5.96 19.23 -6.09
CA GLY A 123 5.04 18.66 -7.09
C GLY A 123 4.67 17.18 -6.85
N ILE A 124 4.90 16.64 -5.65
CA ILE A 124 4.50 15.27 -5.28
C ILE A 124 2.99 15.05 -5.30
N ASP A 125 2.19 16.11 -5.31
CA ASP A 125 0.72 16.14 -5.31
C ASP A 125 0.10 16.15 -6.72
N LYS A 126 0.91 16.09 -7.78
CA LYS A 126 0.43 16.03 -9.17
C LYS A 126 -0.39 14.76 -9.42
N LYS A 127 -1.40 14.85 -10.31
CA LYS A 127 -2.45 13.83 -10.45
C LYS A 127 -1.96 12.46 -10.94
N ASN A 128 -0.77 12.40 -11.54
CA ASN A 128 -0.13 11.16 -12.01
C ASN A 128 1.04 10.70 -11.12
N VAL A 129 1.12 11.20 -9.88
CA VAL A 129 2.05 10.73 -8.86
C VAL A 129 1.29 9.79 -7.94
N PHE A 130 1.76 8.54 -7.86
CA PHE A 130 1.05 7.48 -7.16
C PHE A 130 1.91 6.86 -6.06
N ILE A 131 1.23 6.39 -5.02
CA ILE A 131 1.81 5.63 -3.91
C ILE A 131 1.10 4.29 -3.88
N LEU A 132 1.83 3.17 -3.93
CA LEU A 132 1.23 1.84 -3.84
C LEU A 132 1.24 1.32 -2.39
N ARG A 133 0.05 1.12 -1.81
CA ARG A 133 -0.12 0.62 -0.42
C ARG A 133 -1.27 -0.37 -0.26
N ASN A 134 -2.41 -0.06 -0.85
CA ASN A 134 -3.66 -0.81 -0.71
C ASN A 134 -4.36 -0.99 -2.07
N VAL A 135 -5.49 -1.71 -2.06
CA VAL A 135 -6.24 -2.01 -3.29
C VAL A 135 -6.68 -0.73 -3.99
N GLY A 136 -7.18 0.27 -3.24
CA GLY A 136 -7.57 1.57 -3.81
C GLY A 136 -6.42 2.28 -4.54
N SER A 137 -5.20 2.26 -4.01
CA SER A 137 -4.05 2.81 -4.72
C SER A 137 -3.67 2.02 -5.99
N ALA A 138 -3.79 0.70 -5.96
CA ALA A 138 -3.53 -0.13 -7.14
C ALA A 138 -4.58 0.11 -8.24
N ASP A 139 -5.85 0.24 -7.85
CA ASP A 139 -6.94 0.61 -8.74
C ASP A 139 -6.69 1.99 -9.37
N ALA A 140 -6.24 2.98 -8.60
CA ALA A 140 -5.91 4.32 -9.12
C ALA A 140 -4.81 4.26 -10.20
N ILE A 141 -3.72 3.52 -9.94
CA ILE A 141 -2.63 3.34 -10.91
C ILE A 141 -3.12 2.62 -12.17
N LYS A 142 -3.82 1.49 -12.01
CA LYS A 142 -4.33 0.69 -13.13
C LYS A 142 -5.34 1.46 -13.98
N ASN A 143 -6.24 2.22 -13.34
CA ASN A 143 -7.19 3.09 -14.03
C ASN A 143 -6.47 4.18 -14.82
N TYR A 144 -5.46 4.84 -14.23
CA TYR A 144 -4.67 5.83 -14.96
C TYR A 144 -3.96 5.24 -16.17
N ILE A 145 -3.32 4.07 -16.02
CA ILE A 145 -2.65 3.36 -17.12
C ILE A 145 -3.62 3.07 -18.25
N SER A 146 -4.80 2.52 -17.94
CA SER A 146 -5.80 2.15 -18.96
C SER A 146 -6.40 3.36 -19.69
N GLN A 147 -6.64 4.48 -18.98
CA GLN A 147 -7.28 5.66 -19.53
C GLN A 147 -6.28 6.55 -20.29
N SER A 148 -5.13 6.83 -19.69
CA SER A 148 -4.14 7.78 -20.21
C SER A 148 -3.09 7.13 -21.11
N LYS A 149 -2.95 5.80 -21.08
CA LYS A 149 -1.97 5.02 -21.88
C LYS A 149 -0.56 5.63 -21.84
N PRO A 150 -0.01 5.91 -20.64
CA PRO A 150 1.31 6.49 -20.51
C PRO A 150 2.36 5.57 -21.16
N GLN A 151 3.37 6.16 -21.79
CA GLN A 151 4.47 5.41 -22.42
C GLN A 151 5.69 5.28 -21.50
N LYS A 152 5.81 6.17 -20.51
CA LYS A 152 6.98 6.27 -19.61
C LYS A 152 6.52 6.28 -18.17
N ALA A 153 7.29 5.63 -17.30
CA ALA A 153 7.11 5.67 -15.86
C ALA A 153 8.45 5.93 -15.15
N LEU A 154 8.37 6.74 -14.09
CA LEU A 154 9.44 6.93 -13.13
C LEU A 154 9.08 6.20 -11.84
N VAL A 155 9.94 5.29 -11.39
CA VAL A 155 9.86 4.64 -10.09
C VAL A 155 10.89 5.29 -9.16
N ILE A 156 10.42 5.81 -8.03
CA ILE A 156 11.26 6.45 -7.01
C ILE A 156 11.49 5.44 -5.90
N GLY A 157 12.74 4.96 -5.78
CA GLY A 157 13.15 3.91 -4.85
C GLY A 157 13.20 2.52 -5.48
N SER A 158 14.21 1.74 -5.09
CA SER A 158 14.55 0.41 -5.62
C SER A 158 14.45 -0.70 -4.56
N GLY A 159 13.64 -0.49 -3.52
CA GLY A 159 13.27 -1.58 -2.61
C GLY A 159 12.34 -2.61 -3.29
N PHE A 160 11.95 -3.65 -2.56
CA PHE A 160 11.08 -4.74 -3.05
C PHE A 160 9.90 -4.24 -3.89
N ILE A 161 9.06 -3.36 -3.33
CA ILE A 161 7.86 -2.84 -4.02
C ILE A 161 8.25 -2.05 -5.28
N GLY A 162 9.33 -1.27 -5.23
CA GLY A 162 9.78 -0.46 -6.36
C GLY A 162 10.20 -1.35 -7.54
N LEU A 163 10.97 -2.40 -7.27
CA LEU A 163 11.43 -3.33 -8.31
C LEU A 163 10.31 -4.23 -8.85
N GLU A 164 9.39 -4.69 -7.99
CA GLU A 164 8.17 -5.38 -8.44
C GLU A 164 7.35 -4.47 -9.38
N MET A 165 7.26 -3.18 -9.09
CA MET A 165 6.61 -2.21 -9.98
C MET A 165 7.39 -1.99 -11.29
N VAL A 166 8.72 -1.94 -11.25
CA VAL A 166 9.54 -1.86 -12.47
C VAL A 166 9.24 -3.02 -13.40
N GLU A 167 9.27 -4.25 -12.89
CA GLU A 167 9.00 -5.47 -13.67
C GLU A 167 7.58 -5.44 -14.27
N ASN A 168 6.58 -5.09 -13.46
CA ASN A 168 5.18 -5.08 -13.90
C ASN A 168 4.88 -3.96 -14.91
N LEU A 169 5.50 -2.79 -14.77
CA LEU A 169 5.37 -1.69 -15.74
C LEU A 169 6.11 -2.01 -17.05
N LYS A 170 7.28 -2.65 -16.98
CA LYS A 170 8.00 -3.18 -18.15
C LYS A 170 7.17 -4.23 -18.89
N THR A 171 6.52 -5.12 -18.17
CA THR A 171 5.68 -6.20 -18.72
C THR A 171 4.53 -5.67 -19.57
N ILE A 172 3.93 -4.55 -19.17
CA ILE A 172 2.87 -3.87 -19.96
C ILE A 172 3.41 -2.91 -21.03
N GLY A 173 4.72 -2.95 -21.31
CA GLY A 173 5.35 -2.27 -22.43
C GLY A 173 5.81 -0.83 -22.17
N MET A 174 5.86 -0.37 -20.93
CA MET A 174 6.32 0.99 -20.62
C MET A 174 7.85 1.09 -20.64
N GLU A 175 8.38 2.28 -20.98
CA GLU A 175 9.75 2.65 -20.65
C GLU A 175 9.82 3.03 -19.17
N VAL A 176 10.75 2.41 -18.43
CA VAL A 176 10.85 2.61 -16.98
C VAL A 176 12.21 3.20 -16.61
N THR A 177 12.17 4.24 -15.79
CA THR A 177 13.35 4.83 -15.13
C THR A 177 13.23 4.61 -13.63
N VAL A 178 14.33 4.27 -12.97
CA VAL A 178 14.46 4.14 -11.52
C VAL A 178 15.41 5.23 -11.02
N VAL A 179 15.00 5.94 -9.97
CA VAL A 179 15.86 6.86 -9.21
C VAL A 179 15.97 6.34 -7.78
N GLU A 180 17.20 6.11 -7.32
CA GLU A 180 17.53 5.55 -6.01
C GLU A 180 18.60 6.41 -5.32
N VAL A 181 18.36 6.71 -4.05
CA VAL A 181 19.24 7.53 -3.22
C VAL A 181 20.48 6.77 -2.77
N GLU A 182 20.36 5.46 -2.61
CA GLU A 182 21.46 4.57 -2.28
C GLU A 182 22.40 4.37 -3.48
N ASP A 183 23.60 3.87 -3.18
CA ASP A 183 24.65 3.64 -4.19
C ASP A 183 24.56 2.28 -4.90
N HIS A 184 23.53 1.50 -4.58
CA HIS A 184 23.19 0.22 -5.20
C HIS A 184 21.68 -0.03 -5.06
N LEU A 185 21.17 -1.00 -5.82
CA LEU A 185 19.75 -1.36 -5.79
C LEU A 185 19.46 -2.29 -4.63
N MET A 186 18.21 -2.32 -4.17
CA MET A 186 17.75 -3.23 -3.13
C MET A 186 18.67 -3.18 -1.90
N LYS A 187 18.61 -2.07 -1.15
CA LYS A 187 19.44 -1.79 0.05
C LYS A 187 19.73 -2.99 0.98
N PRO A 188 18.83 -3.97 1.19
CA PRO A 188 19.17 -5.17 1.97
C PRO A 188 20.19 -6.13 1.35
N LEU A 189 20.53 -6.01 0.06
CA LEU A 189 21.52 -6.84 -0.62
C LEU A 189 22.92 -6.23 -0.48
N ASP A 190 23.92 -7.10 -0.40
CA ASP A 190 25.31 -6.67 -0.55
C ASP A 190 25.57 -6.19 -1.99
N LYS A 191 26.47 -5.21 -2.13
CA LYS A 191 26.74 -4.53 -3.40
C LYS A 191 27.20 -5.46 -4.52
N ASP A 192 28.02 -6.45 -4.16
CA ASP A 192 28.53 -7.46 -5.09
C ASP A 192 27.42 -8.41 -5.61
N VAL A 193 26.30 -8.51 -4.89
CA VAL A 193 25.10 -9.21 -5.37
C VAL A 193 24.19 -8.25 -6.15
N SER A 194 24.04 -7.01 -5.69
CA SER A 194 23.20 -6.00 -6.36
C SER A 194 23.64 -5.70 -7.80
N VAL A 195 24.91 -5.89 -8.14
CA VAL A 195 25.41 -5.64 -9.50
C VAL A 195 24.69 -6.53 -10.53
N TYR A 196 24.42 -7.80 -10.21
CA TYR A 196 23.72 -8.72 -11.11
C TYR A 196 22.28 -8.28 -11.37
N LEU A 197 21.61 -7.74 -10.34
CA LEU A 197 20.28 -7.16 -10.46
C LEU A 197 20.31 -5.91 -11.34
N GLN A 198 21.28 -5.03 -11.14
CA GLN A 198 21.45 -3.83 -11.94
C GLN A 198 21.68 -4.17 -13.42
N ASP A 199 22.59 -5.11 -13.71
CA ASP A 199 22.88 -5.56 -15.07
C ASP A 199 21.63 -6.14 -15.73
N THR A 200 20.88 -6.98 -15.01
CA THR A 200 19.61 -7.56 -15.50
C THR A 200 18.60 -6.47 -15.88
N LEU A 201 18.45 -5.43 -15.04
CA LEU A 201 17.52 -4.34 -15.32
C LEU A 201 17.96 -3.49 -16.52
N ILE A 202 19.26 -3.22 -16.65
CA ILE A 202 19.83 -2.49 -17.79
C ILE A 202 19.64 -3.28 -19.09
N GLU A 203 19.90 -4.59 -19.08
CA GLU A 203 19.66 -5.48 -20.22
C GLU A 203 18.20 -5.50 -20.66
N ASN A 204 17.26 -5.32 -19.72
CA ASN A 204 15.83 -5.17 -19.99
C ASN A 204 15.41 -3.72 -20.32
N GLY A 205 16.37 -2.82 -20.55
CA GLY A 205 16.14 -1.45 -20.98
C GLY A 205 15.56 -0.53 -19.90
N VAL A 206 15.82 -0.83 -18.62
CA VAL A 206 15.50 0.07 -17.50
C VAL A 206 16.63 1.08 -17.34
N LYS A 207 16.28 2.36 -17.21
CA LYS A 207 17.25 3.42 -16.89
C LYS A 207 17.38 3.54 -15.38
N ILE A 208 18.60 3.68 -14.87
CA ILE A 208 18.87 3.65 -13.42
C ILE A 208 19.76 4.83 -13.05
N TYR A 209 19.33 5.59 -12.04
CA TYR A 209 20.08 6.68 -11.44
C TYR A 209 20.28 6.37 -9.96
N LEU A 210 21.50 5.97 -9.59
CA LEU A 210 21.92 5.71 -8.21
C LEU A 210 22.56 6.97 -7.60
N ASN A 211 22.69 7.00 -6.27
CA ASN A 211 23.22 8.17 -5.53
C ASN A 211 22.45 9.48 -5.82
N ASP A 212 21.19 9.37 -6.24
CA ASP A 212 20.40 10.49 -6.72
C ASP A 212 18.98 10.44 -6.14
N PHE A 213 18.30 11.58 -6.09
CA PHE A 213 16.91 11.64 -5.64
C PHE A 213 16.16 12.73 -6.39
N VAL A 214 14.87 12.50 -6.58
CA VAL A 214 13.97 13.48 -7.20
C VAL A 214 13.79 14.66 -6.25
N GLN A 215 14.04 15.87 -6.75
CA GLN A 215 13.85 17.12 -6.01
C GLN A 215 12.53 17.80 -6.39
N GLU A 216 12.20 17.77 -7.67
CA GLU A 216 11.03 18.43 -8.23
C GLU A 216 10.41 17.60 -9.35
N LEU A 217 9.08 17.54 -9.37
CA LEU A 217 8.27 17.06 -10.47
C LEU A 217 7.69 18.27 -11.18
N GLU A 218 8.17 18.54 -12.39
CA GLU A 218 7.75 19.68 -13.20
C GLU A 218 6.50 19.35 -14.05
N GLY A 219 5.75 20.39 -14.39
CA GLY A 219 4.51 20.33 -15.17
C GLY A 219 3.39 21.09 -14.47
N ASP A 220 2.23 21.19 -15.14
CA ASP A 220 1.05 21.86 -14.58
C ASP A 220 0.30 20.88 -13.66
N GLU A 221 -0.83 20.33 -14.11
CA GLU A 221 -1.59 19.34 -13.32
C GLU A 221 -0.92 17.96 -13.26
N LEU A 222 -0.12 17.64 -14.28
CA LEU A 222 0.56 16.36 -14.44
C LEU A 222 2.06 16.56 -14.43
N ALA A 223 2.77 15.64 -13.77
CA ALA A 223 4.22 15.54 -13.84
C ALA A 223 4.61 15.08 -15.25
N VAL A 224 5.44 15.87 -15.93
CA VAL A 224 5.97 15.56 -17.26
C VAL A 224 7.48 15.32 -17.25
N LYS A 225 8.16 15.78 -16.20
CA LYS A 225 9.60 15.72 -16.00
C LYS A 225 9.91 15.63 -14.52
N ALA A 226 10.99 14.94 -14.18
CA ALA A 226 11.55 14.98 -12.82
C ALA A 226 12.96 15.56 -12.84
N VAL A 227 13.21 16.57 -12.01
CA VAL A 227 14.54 17.11 -11.75
C VAL A 227 15.14 16.32 -10.60
N ILE A 228 16.30 15.72 -10.83
CA ILE A 228 17.03 14.94 -9.83
C ILE A 228 18.23 15.75 -9.31
N LYS A 229 18.77 15.39 -8.14
CA LYS A 229 19.84 16.11 -7.42
C LYS A 229 21.08 16.38 -8.28
N SER A 230 21.44 15.49 -9.22
CA SER A 230 22.57 15.74 -10.13
C SER A 230 22.34 16.90 -11.12
N GLY A 231 21.12 17.45 -11.20
CA GLY A 231 20.72 18.47 -12.18
C GLY A 231 20.24 17.88 -13.50
N LEU A 232 20.23 16.55 -13.65
CA LEU A 232 19.63 15.88 -14.78
C LEU A 232 18.10 15.95 -14.71
N THR A 233 17.47 15.82 -15.88
CA THR A 233 16.02 15.70 -16.00
C THR A 233 15.68 14.35 -16.60
N VAL A 234 14.76 13.64 -15.96
CA VAL A 234 14.26 12.31 -16.40
C VAL A 234 12.79 12.35 -16.77
#